data_AF-A0A0P9FF10-F1
#
_entry.id   AF-A0A0P9FF10-F1
#
_cell.length_a   1.000
_cell.length_b   1.000
_cell.length_c   1.000
_cell.angle_alpha   90.00
_cell.angle_beta   90.00
_cell.angle_gamma   90.00
#
_symmetry.space_group_name_H-M   'P 1'
#
loop_
_entity.id
_entity.type
_entity.pdbx_description
1 polymer ?
#
loop_
_entity_poly.entity_id
_entity_poly.type
_entity_poly.pdbx_seq_one_letter_code
_entity_poly.pdbx_strand_id
1 'polypeptide(L)'
;MLWILFMRWSADWGGIQIYGCTLLLLAVSLWVMVRTPSFLYRFHLLSIALLLGSVFFFLRETLHLMPAVIWFSSEWTLASSVGFLAAALLRWPPLQIAGLSLGLLIGDAMSAY
;
A
#
# COMPACT_ATOMS: atom_id res chain seq x y z
N MET A 1 -15.79 -11.48 -9.77
CA MET A 1 -17.04 -11.09 -9.08
C MET A 1 -16.83 -10.74 -7.61
N LEU A 2 -16.02 -11.49 -6.84
CA LEU A 2 -15.76 -11.21 -5.41
C LEU A 2 -15.27 -9.76 -5.14
N TRP A 3 -14.41 -9.23 -6.02
CA TRP A 3 -13.90 -7.85 -5.94
C TRP A 3 -15.00 -6.78 -5.91
N ILE A 4 -16.05 -6.95 -6.72
CA ILE A 4 -17.15 -5.99 -6.85
C ILE A 4 -18.01 -6.00 -5.57
N LEU A 5 -18.16 -7.17 -4.94
CA LEU A 5 -18.89 -7.30 -3.68
C LEU A 5 -18.15 -6.59 -2.54
N PHE A 6 -16.84 -6.78 -2.43
CA PHE A 6 -16.02 -6.13 -1.40
C PHE A 6 -15.86 -4.60 -1.61
N MET A 7 -15.92 -4.11 -2.86
CA MET A 7 -15.94 -2.68 -3.16
C MET A 7 -17.15 -1.94 -2.60
N ARG A 8 -18.27 -2.64 -2.41
CA ARG A 8 -19.54 -2.05 -1.96
C ARG A 8 -19.77 -2.20 -0.46
N TRP A 9 -18.89 -2.92 0.23
CA TRP A 9 -19.03 -3.21 1.65
C TRP A 9 -18.18 -2.24 2.47
N SER A 10 -18.84 -1.51 3.37
CA SER A 10 -18.21 -0.65 4.37
C SER A 10 -18.88 -0.91 5.71
N ALA A 11 -18.09 -1.08 6.76
CA ALA A 11 -18.58 -1.21 8.13
C ALA A 11 -17.94 -0.13 8.99
N ASP A 12 -18.74 0.53 9.83
CA ASP A 12 -18.23 1.44 10.87
C ASP A 12 -18.13 0.66 12.17
N TRP A 13 -16.94 0.60 12.74
CA TRP A 13 -16.73 -0.02 14.04
C TRP A 13 -16.02 0.96 14.98
N GLY A 14 -16.80 1.55 15.89
CA GLY A 14 -16.27 2.48 16.90
C GLY A 14 -15.68 3.76 16.32
N GLY A 15 -16.21 4.27 15.19
CA GLY A 15 -15.70 5.47 14.50
C GLY A 15 -14.59 5.18 13.49
N ILE A 16 -14.16 3.92 13.34
CA ILE A 16 -13.23 3.48 12.31
C ILE A 16 -14.04 2.91 11.14
N GLN A 17 -13.95 3.55 9.98
CA GLN A 17 -14.55 3.03 8.75
C GLN A 17 -13.64 1.98 8.13
N ILE A 18 -14.10 0.73 8.13
CA ILE A 18 -13.41 -0.40 7.49
C ILE A 18 -14.06 -0.66 6.14
N TYR A 19 -13.28 -0.50 5.08
CA TYR A 19 -13.71 -0.80 3.71
C TYR A 19 -13.35 -2.26 3.35
N GLY A 20 -14.27 -2.94 2.68
CA GLY A 20 -14.05 -4.31 2.21
C GLY A 20 -12.84 -4.43 1.27
N CYS A 21 -12.56 -3.40 0.48
CA CYS A 21 -11.35 -3.30 -0.33
C CYS A 21 -10.07 -3.47 0.50
N THR A 22 -9.99 -2.84 1.66
CA THR A 22 -8.84 -2.86 2.56
C THR A 22 -8.55 -4.29 3.03
N LEU A 23 -9.60 -5.02 3.43
CA LEU A 23 -9.53 -6.42 3.85
C LEU A 23 -9.13 -7.34 2.69
N LEU A 24 -9.68 -7.10 1.51
CA LEU A 24 -9.35 -7.90 0.32
C LEU A 24 -7.89 -7.70 -0.09
N LEU A 25 -7.40 -6.46 -0.10
CA LEU A 25 -6.00 -6.15 -0.37
C LEU A 25 -5.10 -6.86 0.63
N LEU A 26 -5.37 -6.72 1.93
CA LEU A 26 -4.63 -7.39 2.99
C LEU A 26 -4.61 -8.92 2.79
N ALA A 27 -5.75 -9.54 2.47
CA ALA A 27 -5.84 -10.97 2.22
C ALA A 27 -4.99 -11.41 1.02
N VAL A 28 -5.02 -10.65 -0.08
CA VAL A 28 -4.19 -10.91 -1.27
C VAL A 28 -2.71 -10.78 -0.94
N SER A 29 -2.30 -9.75 -0.21
CA SER A 29 -0.89 -9.57 0.16
C SER A 29 -0.40 -10.70 1.07
N LEU A 30 -1.19 -11.09 2.08
CA LEU A 30 -0.87 -12.20 2.97
C LEU A 30 -0.79 -13.52 2.20
N TRP A 31 -1.72 -13.75 1.26
CA TRP A 31 -1.69 -14.93 0.40
C TRP A 31 -0.39 -15.03 -0.41
N VAL A 32 0.03 -13.93 -1.05
CA VAL A 32 1.28 -13.88 -1.80
C VAL A 32 2.49 -14.10 -0.88
N MET A 33 2.47 -13.54 0.33
CA MET A 33 3.54 -13.69 1.30
C MET A 33 3.68 -15.16 1.77
N VAL A 34 2.57 -15.86 2.02
CA VAL A 34 2.57 -17.28 2.39
C VAL A 34 3.01 -18.16 1.21
N ARG A 35 2.57 -17.84 -0.02
CA ARG A 35 2.97 -18.56 -1.25
C ARG A 35 4.45 -18.40 -1.60
N THR A 36 5.09 -17.35 -1.11
CA THR A 36 6.53 -17.11 -1.34
C THR A 36 7.34 -18.18 -0.60
N PRO A 37 8.15 -19.01 -1.27
CA PRO A 37 8.75 -20.20 -0.66
C PRO A 37 9.92 -19.90 0.27
N SER A 38 10.73 -18.89 -0.04
CA SER A 38 11.93 -18.54 0.74
C SER A 38 11.60 -17.54 1.83
N PHE A 39 11.97 -17.88 3.07
CA PHE A 39 11.81 -17.01 4.24
C PHE A 39 12.55 -15.67 4.09
N LEU A 40 13.75 -15.69 3.50
CA LEU A 40 14.50 -14.47 3.17
C LEU A 40 13.72 -13.58 2.20
N TYR A 41 13.03 -14.18 1.25
CA TYR A 41 12.27 -13.45 0.24
C TYR A 41 10.97 -12.87 0.83
N ARG A 42 10.36 -13.54 1.81
CA ARG A 42 9.25 -12.99 2.61
C ARG A 42 9.69 -11.77 3.40
N PHE A 43 10.84 -11.84 4.08
CA PHE A 43 11.39 -10.70 4.80
C PHE A 43 11.76 -9.54 3.88
N HIS A 44 12.33 -9.84 2.71
CA HIS A 44 12.62 -8.83 1.70
C HIS A 44 11.34 -8.12 1.24
N LEU A 45 10.27 -8.87 0.97
CA LEU A 45 8.97 -8.30 0.61
C LEU A 45 8.38 -7.45 1.75
N LEU A 46 8.47 -7.91 2.99
CA LEU A 46 7.99 -7.16 4.16
C LEU A 46 8.81 -5.88 4.38
N SER A 47 10.13 -5.94 4.22
CA SER A 47 11.01 -4.77 4.30
C SER A 47 10.70 -3.75 3.21
N ILE A 48 10.46 -4.19 1.97
CA ILE A 48 10.03 -3.30 0.88
C ILE A 48 8.65 -2.70 1.18
N ALA A 49 7.71 -3.48 1.71
CA ALA A 49 6.40 -2.97 2.09
C ALA A 49 6.51 -1.88 3.18
N LEU A 50 7.33 -2.10 4.22
CA LEU A 50 7.61 -1.08 5.24
C LEU A 50 8.24 0.18 4.64
N LEU A 51 9.19 0.02 3.72
CA LEU A 51 9.81 1.15 3.01
C LEU A 51 8.79 1.93 2.16
N LEU A 52 7.94 1.23 1.40
CA LEU A 52 6.91 1.87 0.60
C LEU A 52 5.89 2.59 1.49
N GLY A 53 5.51 2.00 2.61
CA GLY A 53 4.63 2.62 3.59
C GLY A 53 5.23 3.86 4.23
N SER A 54 6.51 3.85 4.59
CA SER A 54 7.19 5.01 5.16
C SER A 54 7.36 6.14 4.15
N VAL A 55 7.70 5.81 2.89
CA VAL A 55 7.76 6.79 1.79
C VAL A 55 6.38 7.39 1.51
N PHE A 56 5.34 6.56 1.47
CA PHE A 56 3.97 7.03 1.30
C PHE A 56 3.54 7.99 2.42
N PHE A 57 3.74 7.59 3.68
CA PHE A 57 3.46 8.42 4.84
C PHE A 57 4.23 9.74 4.78
N PHE A 58 5.54 9.68 4.52
CA PHE A 58 6.39 10.86 4.43
C PHE A 58 5.92 11.82 3.33
N LEU A 59 5.63 11.32 2.13
CA LEU A 59 5.16 12.15 1.03
C LEU A 59 3.79 12.76 1.34
N ARG A 60 2.88 12.02 1.97
CA ARG A 60 1.56 12.53 2.40
C ARG A 60 1.72 13.70 3.37
N GLU A 61 2.66 13.59 4.31
CA GLU A 61 2.91 14.60 5.33
C GLU A 61 3.78 15.76 4.86
N THR A 62 4.49 15.63 3.73
CA THR A 62 5.40 16.70 3.24
C THR A 62 4.89 17.43 2.02
N LEU A 63 4.06 16.81 1.18
CA LEU A 63 3.57 17.44 -0.05
C LEU A 63 2.73 18.68 0.21
N HIS A 64 2.02 18.75 1.35
CA HIS A 64 1.28 19.95 1.72
C HIS A 64 2.19 21.12 2.15
N LEU A 65 3.43 20.83 2.56
CA LEU A 65 4.45 21.80 2.96
C LEU A 65 5.35 22.23 1.79
N MET A 66 5.44 21.42 0.73
CA MET A 66 6.30 21.68 -0.43
C MET A 66 5.53 21.55 -1.76
N PRO A 67 4.70 22.56 -2.11
CA PRO A 67 3.87 22.52 -3.32
C PRO A 67 4.69 22.43 -4.61
N ALA A 68 5.95 22.87 -4.60
CA ALA A 68 6.84 22.85 -5.75
C ALA A 68 7.17 21.43 -6.27
N VAL A 69 6.94 20.38 -5.46
CA VAL A 69 7.16 18.98 -5.85
C VAL A 69 5.90 18.37 -6.50
N ILE A 70 4.77 19.07 -6.48
CA ILE A 70 3.51 18.60 -7.06
C ILE A 70 3.54 18.80 -8.57
N TRP A 71 3.50 17.71 -9.34
CA TRP A 71 3.52 17.79 -10.81
C TRP A 71 2.11 18.00 -11.40
N PHE A 72 1.08 17.36 -10.83
CA PHE A 72 -0.31 17.48 -11.31
C PHE A 72 -1.32 17.59 -10.16
N SER A 73 -1.33 16.59 -9.27
CA SER A 73 -2.01 16.64 -7.98
C SER A 73 -1.15 15.92 -6.94
N SER A 74 -1.39 16.20 -5.66
CA SER A 74 -0.70 15.50 -4.56
C SER A 74 -0.87 13.97 -4.68
N GLU A 75 -2.09 13.53 -5.04
CA GLU A 75 -2.40 12.11 -5.26
C GLU A 75 -1.61 11.50 -6.42
N TRP A 76 -1.49 12.22 -7.54
CA TRP A 76 -0.72 11.74 -8.70
C TRP A 76 0.76 11.64 -8.38
N THR A 77 1.32 12.62 -7.66
CA THR A 77 2.72 12.59 -7.24
C THR A 77 2.97 11.40 -6.30
N LEU A 78 2.14 11.23 -5.27
CA LEU A 78 2.20 10.09 -4.35
C LEU A 78 2.13 8.75 -5.08
N ALA A 79 1.10 8.55 -5.89
CA ALA A 79 0.87 7.30 -6.59
C ALA A 79 2.01 6.98 -7.56
N SER A 80 2.49 7.97 -8.31
CA SER A 80 3.60 7.79 -9.26
C SER A 80 4.92 7.47 -8.56
N SER A 81 5.24 8.18 -7.47
CA SER A 81 6.47 7.93 -6.71
C SER A 81 6.48 6.55 -6.08
N VAL A 82 5.41 6.18 -5.38
CA VAL A 82 5.30 4.87 -4.71
C VAL A 82 5.22 3.74 -5.74
N GLY A 83 4.48 3.93 -6.83
CA GLY A 83 4.38 2.97 -7.94
C GLY A 83 5.72 2.75 -8.64
N PHE A 84 6.46 3.83 -8.91
CA PHE A 84 7.81 3.74 -9.51
C PHE A 84 8.78 3.02 -8.58
N LEU A 85 8.77 3.34 -7.28
CA LEU A 85 9.64 2.69 -6.29
C LEU A 85 9.34 1.18 -6.21
N ALA A 86 8.06 0.80 -6.18
CA ALA A 86 7.66 -0.60 -6.18
C ALA A 86 8.09 -1.34 -7.45
N ALA A 87 7.95 -0.71 -8.63
CA ALA A 87 8.40 -1.29 -9.89
C ALA A 87 9.94 -1.45 -9.95
N ALA A 88 10.69 -0.52 -9.35
CA ALA A 88 12.15 -0.59 -9.27
C ALA A 88 12.65 -1.68 -8.31
N LEU A 89 11.96 -1.86 -7.18
CA LEU A 89 12.38 -2.77 -6.11
C LEU A 89 11.88 -4.21 -6.30
N LEU A 90 10.71 -4.40 -6.92
CA LEU A 90 10.08 -5.71 -7.08
C LEU A 90 9.94 -6.04 -8.56
N ARG A 91 10.48 -7.18 -8.99
CA ARG A 91 10.51 -7.57 -10.41
C ARG A 91 9.26 -8.30 -10.89
N TRP A 92 8.56 -9.00 -10.00
CA TRP A 92 7.43 -9.85 -10.38
C TRP A 92 6.11 -9.15 -10.09
N PRO A 93 5.14 -9.13 -11.04
CA PRO A 93 3.87 -8.44 -10.84
C PRO A 93 3.09 -8.86 -9.57
N PRO A 94 3.02 -10.16 -9.20
CA PRO A 94 2.34 -10.55 -7.96
C PRO A 94 2.99 -9.97 -6.70
N LEU A 95 4.33 -9.84 -6.69
CA LEU A 95 5.06 -9.25 -5.57
C LEU A 95 4.86 -7.75 -5.54
N GLN A 96 4.89 -7.07 -6.69
CA GLN A 96 4.62 -5.64 -6.79
C GLN A 96 3.24 -5.31 -6.19
N ILE A 97 2.21 -6.06 -6.58
CA ILE A 97 0.85 -5.87 -6.06
C ILE A 97 0.82 -6.12 -4.55
N ALA A 98 1.41 -7.21 -4.05
CA ALA A 98 1.44 -7.53 -2.63
C ALA A 98 2.23 -6.51 -1.80
N GLY A 99 3.39 -6.07 -2.30
CA GLY A 99 4.25 -5.09 -1.65
C GLY A 99 3.63 -3.69 -1.63
N LEU A 100 3.03 -3.26 -2.75
CA LEU A 100 2.28 -2.00 -2.83
C LEU A 100 1.09 -2.01 -1.88
N SER A 101 0.28 -3.06 -1.91
CA SER A 101 -0.91 -3.16 -1.05
C SER A 101 -0.52 -3.16 0.42
N LEU A 102 0.45 -3.98 0.86
CA LEU A 102 0.94 -3.93 2.24
C LEU A 102 1.54 -2.57 2.59
N GLY A 103 2.36 -2.00 1.71
CA GLY A 103 2.99 -0.71 1.98
C GLY A 103 1.98 0.41 2.15
N LEU A 104 0.98 0.50 1.26
CA LEU A 104 -0.09 1.49 1.39
C LEU A 104 -0.92 1.28 2.67
N LEU A 105 -1.28 0.03 3.00
CA LEU A 105 -2.00 -0.29 4.24
C LEU A 105 -1.22 0.11 5.49
N ILE A 106 0.10 -0.14 5.51
CA ILE A 106 0.98 0.27 6.60
C ILE A 106 1.08 1.80 6.66
N GLY A 107 1.23 2.46 5.51
CA GLY A 107 1.28 3.91 5.41
C GLY A 107 0.01 4.60 5.90
N ASP A 108 -1.16 4.07 5.55
CA ASP A 108 -2.44 4.55 6.06
C ASP A 108 -2.57 4.31 7.57
N ALA A 109 -2.14 3.16 8.07
CA ALA A 109 -2.12 2.88 9.51
C ALA A 109 -1.20 3.85 10.27
N MET A 110 -0.06 4.23 9.70
CA MET A 110 0.83 5.26 10.27
C MET A 110 0.23 6.66 10.21
N SER A 111 -0.59 6.96 9.20
CA SER A 111 -1.25 8.26 9.05
C SER A 111 -2.50 8.41 9.93
N ALA A 112 -3.01 7.30 10.50
CA ALA A 112 -4.19 7.28 11.35
C ALA A 112 -3.88 7.60 12.83
N TYR A 113 -2.61 7.74 13.18
CA TYR A 113 -2.10 8.08 14.51
C TYR A 113 -1.62 9.53 14.56
#